data_AF-R7SEB7-F1
#
_entry.id   AF-R7SEB7-F1
#
_cell.length_a   1.000
_cell.length_b   1.000
_cell.length_c   1.000
_cell.angle_alpha   90.00
_cell.angle_beta   90.00
_cell.angle_gamma   90.00
#
_symmetry.space_group_name_H-M   'P 1'
#
loop_
_entity.id
_entity.type
_entity.pdbx_description
1 polymer ?
#
loop_
_entity_poly.entity_id
_entity_poly.type
_entity_poly.pdbx_seq_one_letter_code
_entity_poly.pdbx_strand_id
1 'polypeptide(L)'
;MLMHLADQLRKSGIAFEDKTQWIRCFPHVVNIAVKAGLKQLTELLNPEDEDLLEFFADKDIDWAKVLTEDTAYVESLQTDVVARCHSLVKAIRGSGQRRDDLGASITHVNAESAALGLEVDPIPDYALLRDVDTHWSSTFLMIDRMLQLYPAVEHYLSVHTEIKHSGLSEKDLKVLADI
;
A
#
# COMPACT_ATOMS: atom_id res chain seq x y z
N MET A 1 -30.52 -12.34 -29.07
CA MET A 1 -30.50 -11.40 -27.92
C MET A 1 -29.10 -10.83 -27.69
N LEU A 2 -28.06 -11.65 -27.48
CA LEU A 2 -26.67 -11.19 -27.29
C LEU A 2 -26.05 -10.48 -28.50
N MET A 3 -26.38 -10.89 -29.73
CA MET A 3 -25.92 -10.20 -30.97
C MET A 3 -26.47 -8.78 -31.09
N HIS A 4 -27.70 -8.54 -30.62
CA HIS A 4 -28.31 -7.20 -30.66
C HIS A 4 -27.65 -6.26 -29.65
N LEU A 5 -27.35 -6.77 -28.44
CA LEU A 5 -26.57 -6.05 -27.44
C LEU A 5 -25.15 -5.74 -27.95
N ALA A 6 -24.49 -6.70 -28.60
CA ALA A 6 -23.16 -6.51 -29.18
C ALA A 6 -23.14 -5.38 -30.23
N ASP A 7 -24.14 -5.35 -31.10
CA ASP A 7 -24.30 -4.31 -32.12
C ASP A 7 -24.56 -2.92 -31.47
N GLN A 8 -25.40 -2.85 -30.44
CA GLN A 8 -25.66 -1.61 -29.70
C GLN A 8 -24.41 -1.08 -28.96
N LEU A 9 -23.63 -1.96 -28.34
CA LEU A 9 -22.40 -1.59 -27.64
C LEU A 9 -21.32 -1.12 -28.62
N ARG A 10 -21.13 -1.81 -29.75
CA ARG A 10 -20.18 -1.41 -30.79
C ARG A 10 -20.55 -0.09 -31.44
N LYS A 11 -21.85 0.17 -31.68
CA LYS A 11 -22.34 1.48 -32.14
C LYS A 11 -22.02 2.62 -31.17
N SER A 12 -21.96 2.32 -29.88
CA SER A 12 -21.54 3.26 -28.84
C SER A 12 -20.02 3.35 -28.67
N GLY A 13 -19.23 2.72 -29.55
CA GLY A 13 -17.77 2.70 -29.48
C GLY A 13 -17.19 1.76 -28.40
N ILE A 14 -18.03 0.92 -27.78
CA ILE A 14 -17.62 0.00 -26.72
C ILE A 14 -17.24 -1.34 -27.35
N ALA A 15 -15.99 -1.75 -27.16
CA ALA A 15 -15.53 -3.06 -27.57
C ALA A 15 -16.27 -4.17 -26.79
N PHE A 16 -17.04 -4.99 -27.50
CA PHE A 16 -17.77 -6.13 -26.96
C PHE A 16 -17.64 -7.34 -27.87
N GLU A 17 -17.18 -8.44 -27.29
CA GLU A 17 -17.07 -9.74 -27.94
C GLU A 17 -18.23 -10.62 -27.47
N ASP A 18 -19.02 -11.11 -28.43
CA ASP A 18 -20.26 -11.85 -28.22
C ASP A 18 -20.04 -13.23 -27.59
N LYS A 19 -18.86 -13.82 -27.79
CA LYS A 19 -18.47 -15.12 -27.23
C LYS A 19 -18.01 -15.05 -25.79
N THR A 20 -17.25 -14.01 -25.42
CA THR A 20 -16.73 -13.82 -24.06
C THR A 20 -17.68 -13.00 -23.19
N GLN A 21 -18.59 -12.23 -23.81
CA GLN A 21 -19.53 -11.31 -23.14
C GLN A 21 -18.82 -10.27 -22.27
N TRP A 22 -17.55 -10.01 -22.54
CA TRP A 22 -16.74 -9.09 -21.74
C TRP A 22 -16.86 -7.67 -22.25
N ILE A 23 -17.15 -6.76 -21.32
CA ILE A 23 -16.95 -5.33 -21.49
C ILE A 23 -15.73 -4.98 -20.65
N ARG A 24 -14.76 -4.28 -21.24
CA ARG A 24 -13.64 -3.74 -20.47
C ARG A 24 -14.18 -2.65 -19.54
N CYS A 25 -14.12 -2.91 -18.24
CA CYS A 25 -14.49 -1.96 -17.21
C CYS A 25 -13.24 -1.13 -16.85
N PHE A 26 -13.29 0.20 -17.05
CA PHE A 26 -12.15 1.08 -16.75
C PHE A 26 -11.61 0.87 -15.32
N PRO A 27 -12.44 0.88 -14.25
CA PRO A 27 -11.98 0.54 -12.90
C PRO A 27 -11.28 -0.83 -12.79
N HIS A 28 -11.74 -1.83 -13.53
CA HIS A 28 -11.11 -3.16 -13.51
C HIS A 28 -9.74 -3.15 -14.19
N VAL A 29 -9.60 -2.43 -15.32
CA VAL A 29 -8.31 -2.26 -16.00
C VAL A 29 -7.31 -1.53 -15.11
N VAL A 30 -7.74 -0.47 -14.42
CA VAL A 30 -6.90 0.24 -13.44
C VAL A 30 -6.50 -0.69 -12.29
N ASN A 31 -7.45 -1.46 -11.75
CA ASN A 31 -7.15 -2.44 -10.69
C ASN A 31 -6.10 -3.48 -11.12
N ILE A 32 -6.19 -3.99 -12.34
CA ILE A 32 -5.18 -4.91 -12.90
C ILE A 32 -3.82 -4.21 -13.02
N ALA A 33 -3.78 -2.98 -13.55
CA ALA A 33 -2.54 -2.23 -13.72
C ALA A 33 -1.86 -1.95 -12.38
N VAL A 34 -2.61 -1.52 -11.36
CA VAL A 34 -2.08 -1.28 -10.00
C VAL A 34 -1.52 -2.57 -9.40
N LYS A 35 -2.26 -3.69 -9.49
CA LYS A 35 -1.77 -4.98 -8.98
C LYS A 35 -0.50 -5.46 -9.69
N ALA A 36 -0.43 -5.27 -11.00
CA ALA A 36 0.77 -5.60 -11.77
C ALA A 36 1.95 -4.72 -11.34
N GLY A 37 1.75 -3.41 -11.17
CA GLY A 37 2.77 -2.48 -10.69
C GLY A 37 3.28 -2.81 -9.29
N LEU A 38 2.38 -3.08 -8.33
CA LEU A 38 2.74 -3.48 -6.97
C LEU A 38 3.50 -4.80 -6.94
N LYS A 39 3.05 -5.79 -7.71
CA LYS A 39 3.74 -7.07 -7.86
C LYS A 39 5.16 -6.86 -8.38
N GLN A 40 5.30 -6.02 -9.41
CA GLN A 40 6.59 -5.69 -9.98
C GLN A 40 7.47 -4.95 -8.95
N LEU A 41 6.96 -3.97 -8.21
CA LEU A 41 7.73 -3.28 -7.15
C LEU A 41 8.36 -4.24 -6.13
N THR A 42 7.67 -5.32 -5.78
CA THR A 42 8.19 -6.36 -4.89
C THR A 42 9.13 -7.35 -5.60
N GLU A 43 8.87 -7.69 -6.87
CA GLU A 43 9.64 -8.68 -7.65
C GLU A 43 10.88 -8.10 -8.37
N LEU A 44 10.91 -6.79 -8.63
CA LEU A 44 11.95 -6.03 -9.36
C LEU A 44 13.33 -6.04 -8.70
N LEU A 45 13.44 -6.55 -7.48
CA LEU A 45 14.67 -6.48 -6.72
C LEU A 45 15.48 -7.77 -6.82
N ASN A 46 15.30 -8.50 -7.92
CA ASN A 46 16.28 -9.46 -8.37
C ASN A 46 17.31 -8.70 -9.25
N PRO A 47 18.49 -8.32 -8.72
CA PRO A 47 19.50 -7.57 -9.48
C PRO A 47 20.07 -8.33 -10.68
N GLU A 48 19.68 -9.59 -10.86
CA GLU A 48 20.05 -10.47 -11.98
C GLU A 48 18.96 -10.56 -13.07
N ASP A 49 17.86 -9.82 -12.96
CA ASP A 49 16.78 -9.83 -13.96
C ASP A 49 17.21 -9.07 -15.23
N GLU A 50 17.58 -9.85 -16.25
CA GLU A 50 18.05 -9.35 -17.55
C GLU A 50 17.03 -8.44 -18.25
N ASP A 51 15.72 -8.71 -18.12
CA ASP A 51 14.66 -7.93 -18.79
C ASP A 51 14.57 -6.51 -18.19
N LEU A 52 14.82 -6.37 -16.89
CA LEU A 52 14.87 -5.08 -16.22
C LEU A 52 16.12 -4.30 -16.56
N LEU A 53 17.28 -4.98 -16.54
CA LEU A 53 18.54 -4.35 -16.92
C LEU A 53 18.46 -3.81 -18.35
N GLU A 54 17.80 -4.52 -19.27
CA GLU A 54 17.59 -4.07 -20.64
C GLU A 54 16.58 -2.90 -20.73
N PHE A 55 15.48 -2.93 -19.96
CA PHE A 55 14.53 -1.81 -19.89
C PHE A 55 15.14 -0.52 -19.32
N PHE A 56 16.06 -0.65 -18.37
CA PHE A 56 16.73 0.45 -17.69
C PHE A 56 18.05 0.88 -18.36
N ALA A 57 18.61 0.07 -19.26
CA ALA A 57 19.88 0.34 -19.96
C ALA A 57 19.85 1.58 -20.88
N ASP A 58 18.67 2.01 -21.32
CA ASP A 58 18.49 3.18 -22.20
C ASP A 58 18.32 4.51 -21.43
N LYS A 59 18.43 4.49 -20.09
CA LYS A 59 18.37 5.71 -19.28
C LYS A 59 19.78 6.08 -18.82
N ASP A 60 20.14 7.36 -18.95
CA ASP A 60 21.34 8.02 -18.39
C ASP A 60 21.37 7.99 -16.83
N ILE A 61 20.85 6.92 -16.22
CA ILE A 61 20.69 6.72 -14.80
C ILE A 61 21.55 5.50 -14.44
N ASP A 62 22.58 5.72 -13.63
CA ASP A 62 23.38 4.65 -13.05
C ASP A 62 22.58 3.98 -11.93
N TRP A 63 21.72 3.04 -12.29
CA TRP A 63 20.86 2.32 -11.35
C TRP A 63 21.66 1.52 -10.32
N ALA A 64 22.85 1.02 -10.69
CA ALA A 64 23.74 0.33 -9.76
C ALA A 64 24.19 1.28 -8.64
N LYS A 65 24.50 2.54 -8.98
CA LYS A 65 24.78 3.59 -8.00
C LYS A 65 23.55 3.95 -7.16
N VAL A 66 22.39 4.15 -7.79
CA VAL A 66 21.14 4.50 -7.07
C VAL A 66 20.75 3.42 -6.05
N LEU A 67 20.86 2.13 -6.44
CA LEU A 67 20.54 1.00 -5.56
C LEU A 67 21.58 0.77 -4.45
N THR A 68 22.81 1.27 -4.61
CA THR A 68 23.87 1.15 -3.59
C THR A 68 23.98 2.36 -2.67
N GLU A 69 23.36 3.50 -3.01
CA GLU A 69 23.34 4.71 -2.18
C GLU A 69 22.48 4.57 -0.91
N ASP A 70 21.36 3.85 -0.96
CA ASP A 70 20.47 3.61 0.20
C ASP A 70 20.09 2.13 0.30
N THR A 71 21.06 1.30 0.70
CA THR A 71 20.86 -0.17 0.79
C THR A 71 19.69 -0.53 1.72
N ALA A 72 19.45 0.23 2.78
CA ALA A 72 18.35 -0.02 3.71
C ALA A 72 16.96 0.23 3.07
N TYR A 73 16.87 1.19 2.14
CA TYR A 73 15.64 1.42 1.38
C TYR A 73 15.36 0.26 0.41
N VAL A 74 16.40 -0.22 -0.27
CA VAL A 74 16.34 -1.37 -1.19
C VAL A 74 15.96 -2.65 -0.43
N GLU A 75 16.59 -2.90 0.72
CA GLU A 75 16.24 -4.02 1.60
C GLU A 75 14.78 -3.94 2.05
N SER A 76 14.29 -2.77 2.46
CA SER A 76 12.89 -2.58 2.85
C SER A 76 11.92 -2.92 1.71
N LEU A 77 12.18 -2.42 0.50
CA LEU A 77 11.43 -2.80 -0.70
C LEU A 77 11.46 -4.32 -0.95
N GLN A 78 12.63 -4.97 -0.79
CA GLN A 78 12.80 -6.42 -0.97
C GLN A 78 11.99 -7.25 0.03
N THR A 79 11.70 -6.70 1.22
CA THR A 79 10.89 -7.38 2.23
C THR A 79 9.38 -7.34 1.98
N ASP A 80 8.92 -6.82 0.83
CA ASP A 80 7.51 -6.58 0.53
C ASP A 80 6.84 -5.73 1.63
N VAL A 81 7.31 -4.49 1.77
CA VAL A 81 6.82 -3.58 2.80
C VAL A 81 5.31 -3.35 2.72
N VAL A 82 4.71 -3.44 1.54
CA VAL A 82 3.26 -3.32 1.33
C VAL A 82 2.53 -4.51 1.97
N ALA A 83 3.00 -5.74 1.74
CA ALA A 83 2.44 -6.92 2.39
C ALA A 83 2.64 -6.91 3.92
N ARG A 84 3.77 -6.37 4.40
CA ARG A 84 4.02 -6.18 5.84
C ARG A 84 3.04 -5.16 6.45
N CYS A 85 2.84 -4.01 5.80
CA CYS A 85 1.84 -3.02 6.19
C CYS A 85 0.44 -3.64 6.25
N HIS A 86 0.02 -4.38 5.20
CA HIS A 86 -1.26 -5.08 5.18
C HIS A 86 -1.41 -6.09 6.33
N SER A 87 -0.35 -6.84 6.64
CA SER A 87 -0.34 -7.81 7.73
C SER A 87 -0.49 -7.14 9.10
N LEU A 88 0.19 -6.01 9.31
CA LEU A 88 0.07 -5.21 10.52
C LEU A 88 -1.33 -4.64 10.69
N VAL A 89 -1.91 -4.05 9.63
CA VAL A 89 -3.31 -3.59 9.61
C VAL A 89 -4.25 -4.73 10.00
N LYS A 90 -4.08 -5.91 9.40
CA LYS A 90 -4.92 -7.08 9.69
C LYS A 90 -4.80 -7.52 11.14
N ALA A 91 -3.60 -7.50 11.70
CA ALA A 91 -3.35 -7.88 13.10
C ALA A 91 -4.05 -6.92 14.08
N ILE A 92 -3.89 -5.60 13.88
CA ILE A 92 -4.51 -4.57 14.73
C ILE A 92 -6.04 -4.57 14.57
N ARG A 93 -6.55 -4.79 13.35
CA ARG A 93 -7.99 -4.87 13.07
C ARG A 93 -8.61 -6.25 13.33
N GLY A 94 -7.86 -7.18 13.93
CA GLY A 94 -8.27 -8.56 14.12
C GLY A 94 -9.42 -8.76 15.10
N SER A 95 -9.65 -7.82 16.03
CA SER A 95 -10.72 -7.89 17.03
C SER A 95 -11.34 -6.52 17.34
N GLY A 96 -12.43 -6.49 18.12
CA GLY A 96 -12.98 -5.26 18.69
C GLY A 96 -11.99 -4.61 19.64
N GLN A 97 -11.53 -5.38 20.64
CA GLN A 97 -10.58 -4.91 21.65
C GLN A 97 -9.34 -4.23 21.04
N ARG A 98 -8.70 -4.84 20.04
CA ARG A 98 -7.50 -4.26 19.42
C ARG A 98 -7.76 -2.94 18.69
N ARG A 99 -8.98 -2.71 18.20
CA ARG A 99 -9.38 -1.43 17.61
C ARG A 99 -9.59 -0.37 18.68
N ASP A 100 -10.21 -0.74 19.78
CA ASP A 100 -10.42 0.16 20.92
C ASP A 100 -9.07 0.54 21.56
N ASP A 101 -8.14 -0.41 21.67
CA ASP A 101 -6.78 -0.20 22.17
C ASP A 101 -5.95 0.72 21.25
N LEU A 102 -6.15 0.66 19.93
CA LEU A 102 -5.56 1.63 19.00
C LEU A 102 -6.14 3.03 19.25
N GLY A 103 -7.46 3.16 19.44
CA GLY A 103 -8.10 4.43 19.79
C GLY A 103 -7.57 5.02 21.11
N ALA A 104 -7.32 4.16 22.11
CA ALA A 104 -6.66 4.55 23.35
C ALA A 104 -5.23 5.06 23.11
N SER A 105 -4.50 4.43 22.18
CA SER A 105 -3.14 4.86 21.80
C SER A 105 -3.13 6.20 21.07
N ILE A 106 -4.12 6.46 20.20
CA ILE A 106 -4.32 7.77 19.56
C ILE A 106 -4.56 8.84 20.63
N THR A 107 -5.46 8.57 21.56
CA THR A 107 -5.78 9.50 22.66
C THR A 107 -4.54 9.80 23.51
N HIS A 108 -3.74 8.77 23.82
CA HIS A 108 -2.51 8.89 24.58
C HIS A 108 -1.49 9.79 23.88
N VAL A 109 -1.14 9.48 22.62
CA VAL A 109 -0.12 10.22 21.86
C VAL A 109 -0.53 11.68 21.64
N ASN A 110 -1.81 11.94 21.39
CA ASN A 110 -2.32 13.31 21.27
C ASN A 110 -2.22 14.08 22.60
N ALA A 111 -2.58 13.44 23.73
CA ALA A 111 -2.48 14.06 25.05
C ALA A 111 -1.01 14.34 25.43
N GLU A 112 -0.10 13.41 25.13
CA GLU A 112 1.34 13.58 25.34
C GLU A 112 1.91 14.73 24.50
N SER A 113 1.57 14.78 23.22
CA SER A 113 2.00 15.87 22.31
C SER A 113 1.52 17.23 22.78
N ALA A 114 0.26 17.32 23.22
CA ALA A 114 -0.32 18.53 23.79
C ALA A 114 0.37 18.93 25.11
N ALA A 115 0.68 17.97 25.99
CA ALA A 115 1.37 18.23 27.26
C ALA A 115 2.81 18.71 27.05
N LEU A 116 3.48 18.22 26.00
CA LEU A 116 4.81 18.66 25.58
C LEU A 116 4.80 19.99 24.80
N GLY A 117 3.63 20.51 24.46
CA GLY A 117 3.49 21.76 23.71
C GLY A 117 4.02 21.67 22.28
N LEU A 118 3.98 20.47 21.66
CA LEU A 118 4.42 20.28 20.29
C LEU A 118 3.40 20.89 19.32
N GLU A 119 3.87 21.70 18.37
CA GLU A 119 3.03 22.25 17.29
C GLU A 119 2.81 21.21 16.18
N VAL A 120 2.12 20.13 16.49
CA VAL A 120 1.79 19.05 15.55
C VAL A 120 0.28 18.88 15.50
N ASP A 121 -0.27 18.71 14.30
CA ASP A 121 -1.70 18.43 14.14
C ASP A 121 -2.07 17.13 14.88
N PRO A 122 -3.19 17.11 15.62
CA PRO A 122 -3.60 15.92 16.36
C PRO A 122 -3.91 14.78 15.40
N ILE A 123 -3.48 13.58 15.78
CA ILE A 123 -3.79 12.35 15.06
C ILE A 123 -5.31 12.15 15.10
N PRO A 124 -5.99 12.00 13.96
CA PRO A 124 -7.44 11.83 13.96
C PRO A 124 -7.84 10.48 14.57
N ASP A 125 -8.98 10.45 15.27
CA ASP A 125 -9.56 9.23 15.84
C ASP A 125 -10.20 8.37 14.74
N TYR A 126 -9.34 7.72 13.96
CA TYR A 126 -9.72 6.87 12.84
C TYR A 126 -9.29 5.42 13.07
N ALA A 127 -10.08 4.50 12.55
CA ALA A 127 -9.63 3.12 12.38
C ALA A 127 -8.67 3.00 11.18
N LEU A 128 -7.71 2.07 11.25
CA LEU A 128 -6.94 1.64 10.09
C LEU A 128 -7.89 1.15 8.98
N LEU A 129 -7.53 1.30 7.71
CA LEU A 129 -8.31 0.80 6.57
C LEU A 129 -7.78 -0.56 6.12
N ARG A 130 -8.66 -1.50 5.74
CA ARG A 130 -8.24 -2.79 5.17
C ARG A 130 -8.14 -2.63 3.66
N ASP A 131 -7.20 -3.36 3.07
CA ASP A 131 -7.17 -3.52 1.62
C ASP A 131 -8.39 -4.34 1.13
N VAL A 132 -8.84 -4.03 -0.08
CA VAL A 132 -9.97 -4.68 -0.76
C VAL A 132 -9.53 -5.03 -2.17
N ASP A 133 -9.27 -6.30 -2.42
CA ASP A 133 -8.67 -6.80 -3.67
C ASP A 133 -9.36 -6.33 -4.98
N THR A 134 -10.63 -5.96 -4.92
CA THR A 134 -11.41 -5.55 -6.10
C THR A 134 -11.42 -4.04 -6.32
N HIS A 135 -10.89 -3.24 -5.39
CA HIS A 135 -10.93 -1.80 -5.43
C HIS A 135 -9.55 -1.21 -5.74
N TRP A 136 -9.42 -0.57 -6.90
CA TRP A 136 -8.13 -0.11 -7.43
C TRP A 136 -7.35 0.87 -6.53
N SER A 137 -8.02 1.55 -5.59
CA SER A 137 -7.38 2.50 -4.67
C SER A 137 -7.28 2.02 -3.21
N SER A 138 -7.70 0.79 -2.88
CA SER A 138 -7.76 0.36 -1.48
C SER A 138 -6.39 0.19 -0.85
N THR A 139 -5.40 -0.30 -1.60
CA THR A 139 -4.01 -0.42 -1.11
C THR A 139 -3.45 0.96 -0.79
N PHE A 140 -3.62 1.94 -1.69
CA PHE A 140 -3.24 3.34 -1.47
C PHE A 140 -3.88 3.92 -0.20
N LEU A 141 -5.21 3.78 -0.05
CA LEU A 141 -5.92 4.30 1.12
C LEU A 141 -5.52 3.59 2.43
N MET A 142 -5.17 2.30 2.37
CA MET A 142 -4.64 1.56 3.50
C MET A 142 -3.28 2.12 3.93
N ILE A 143 -2.37 2.35 2.97
CA ILE A 143 -1.03 2.89 3.21
C ILE A 143 -1.13 4.31 3.77
N ASP A 144 -1.88 5.19 3.13
CA ASP A 144 -2.09 6.58 3.58
C ASP A 144 -2.63 6.63 5.01
N ARG A 145 -3.63 5.79 5.34
CA ARG A 145 -4.15 5.68 6.71
C ARG A 145 -3.12 5.11 7.69
N MET A 146 -2.29 4.16 7.28
CA MET A 146 -1.23 3.62 8.13
C MET A 146 -0.21 4.70 8.46
N LEU A 147 0.28 5.44 7.47
CA LEU A 147 1.25 6.52 7.63
C LEU A 147 0.70 7.62 8.55
N GLN A 148 -0.56 8.03 8.34
CA GLN A 148 -1.23 9.02 9.18
C GLN A 148 -1.34 8.59 10.65
N LEU A 149 -1.62 7.31 10.91
CA LEU A 149 -1.81 6.79 12.26
C LEU A 149 -0.54 6.20 12.88
N TYR A 150 0.59 6.21 12.16
CA TYR A 150 1.76 5.44 12.57
C TYR A 150 2.32 5.80 13.96
N PRO A 151 2.36 7.08 14.40
CA PRO A 151 2.82 7.40 15.74
C PRO A 151 1.95 6.72 16.84
N ALA A 152 0.63 6.64 16.62
CA ALA A 152 -0.26 5.90 17.51
C ALA A 152 -0.07 4.38 17.40
N VAL A 153 0.23 3.86 16.21
CA VAL A 153 0.57 2.45 15.99
C VAL A 153 1.87 2.08 16.69
N GLU A 154 2.89 2.95 16.68
CA GLU A 154 4.15 2.74 17.37
C GLU A 154 3.95 2.65 18.89
N HIS A 155 3.19 3.60 19.46
CA HIS A 155 2.78 3.51 20.86
C HIS A 155 2.00 2.21 21.13
N TYR A 156 1.02 1.88 20.29
CA TYR A 156 0.22 0.66 20.42
C TYR A 156 1.11 -0.61 20.46
N LEU A 157 2.13 -0.70 19.61
CA LEU A 157 3.09 -1.81 19.56
C LEU A 157 4.02 -1.84 20.77
N SER A 158 4.29 -0.70 21.40
CA SER A 158 5.04 -0.63 22.66
C SER A 158 4.28 -1.30 23.82
N VAL A 159 2.95 -1.20 23.80
CA VAL A 159 2.03 -1.82 24.79
C VAL A 159 1.76 -3.29 24.44
N HIS A 160 1.62 -3.62 23.15
CA HIS A 160 1.27 -4.96 22.64
C HIS A 160 2.51 -5.71 22.15
N THR A 161 3.34 -6.14 23.11
CA THR A 161 4.64 -6.78 22.83
C THR A 161 4.54 -8.04 21.96
N GLU A 162 3.40 -8.73 21.93
CA GLU A 162 3.20 -9.94 21.15
C GLU A 162 3.20 -9.71 19.64
N ILE A 163 2.88 -8.48 19.20
CA ILE A 163 2.90 -8.08 17.78
C ILE A 163 3.92 -6.97 17.48
N LYS A 164 4.74 -6.57 18.46
CA LYS A 164 5.78 -5.55 18.30
C LYS A 164 6.74 -5.83 17.15
N HIS A 165 7.06 -7.10 16.91
CA HIS A 165 7.91 -7.55 15.80
C HIS A 165 7.32 -7.26 14.41
N SER A 166 6.01 -6.98 14.32
CA SER A 166 5.31 -6.62 13.07
C SER A 166 5.40 -5.11 12.75
N GLY A 167 6.08 -4.33 13.59
CA GLY A 167 6.29 -2.90 13.36
C GLY A 167 7.03 -2.58 12.07
N LEU A 168 6.87 -1.35 11.60
CA LEU A 168 7.53 -0.80 10.42
C LEU A 168 8.71 0.09 10.87
N SER A 169 9.86 -0.07 10.25
CA SER A 169 11.00 0.81 10.47
C SER A 169 10.77 2.19 9.82
N GLU A 170 11.57 3.18 10.19
CA GLU A 170 11.53 4.50 9.52
C GLU A 170 11.73 4.38 8.00
N LYS A 171 12.59 3.45 7.56
CA LYS A 171 12.81 3.16 6.14
C LYS A 171 11.58 2.53 5.49
N ASP A 172 10.90 1.63 6.18
CA ASP A 172 9.63 1.08 5.71
C ASP A 172 8.58 2.17 5.50
N LEU A 173 8.46 3.11 6.45
CA LEU A 173 7.52 4.23 6.33
C LEU A 173 7.88 5.14 5.15
N LYS A 174 9.18 5.40 4.94
CA LYS A 174 9.64 6.19 3.80
C LYS A 174 9.30 5.51 2.47
N VAL A 175 9.60 4.22 2.34
CA VAL A 175 9.24 3.44 1.13
C VAL A 175 7.74 3.48 0.90
N LEU A 176 6.93 3.28 1.94
CA LEU A 176 5.47 3.33 1.83
C LEU A 176 4.95 4.71 1.43
N ALA A 177 5.60 5.80 1.85
CA ALA A 177 5.23 7.16 1.45
C ALA A 177 5.55 7.47 -0.02
N ASP A 178 6.50 6.75 -0.61
CA ASP A 178 6.92 6.90 -2.01
C ASP A 178 6.10 6.00 -2.98
N ILE A 179 5.26 5.09 -2.47
CA ILE A 179 4.37 4.18 -3.24
C ILE A 179 2.98 4.80 -3.46
#